data_AF-A0A6F9CE47-F1
#
_entry.id   AF-A0A6F9CE47-F1
#
_cell.length_a   1.000
_cell.length_b   1.000
_cell.length_c   1.000
_cell.angle_alpha   90.00
_cell.angle_beta   90.00
_cell.angle_gamma   90.00
#
_symmetry.space_group_name_H-M   'P 1'
#
loop_
_entity.id
_entity.type
_entity.pdbx_description
1 polymer ?
#
loop_
_entity_poly.entity_id
_entity_poly.type
_entity_poly.pdbx_seq_one_letter_code
_entity_poly.pdbx_strand_id
1 'polypeptide(L)'
;MLDVFFFMFLLCIWVVAFGVAKQGILIHNEDRLDWIVRGAIYEPYLIIFGNMPSNIDNALFDRKACSVNGTEPQKPKCPILNEDQMPAFPEWLTIILLCVYLLFANILLLNLLIAIFNYTFQEVQDNTDTIWKFQRYELIKEYHSRPAAPPPLILLSHIFLFIRRIVLKRPPNSYRTFSES
;
A
#
# COMPACT_ATOMS: atom_id res chain seq x y z
N MET A 1 -4.61 2.44 11.83
CA MET A 1 -3.38 1.83 11.25
C MET A 1 -3.34 0.34 11.49
N LEU A 2 -3.63 -0.13 12.71
CA LEU A 2 -3.77 -1.57 13.01
C LEU A 2 -4.82 -2.25 12.12
N ASP A 3 -5.92 -1.56 11.82
CA ASP A 3 -7.01 -2.10 11.00
C ASP A 3 -6.59 -2.36 9.55
N VAL A 4 -5.73 -1.49 9.00
CA VAL A 4 -5.12 -1.65 7.67
C VAL A 4 -4.15 -2.83 7.67
N PHE A 5 -3.43 -3.06 8.77
CA PHE A 5 -2.55 -4.21 8.92
C PHE A 5 -3.34 -5.53 8.96
N PHE A 6 -4.43 -5.60 9.73
CA PHE A 6 -5.30 -6.78 9.77
C PHE A 6 -5.91 -7.10 8.40
N PHE A 7 -6.34 -6.06 7.69
CA PHE A 7 -6.81 -6.19 6.31
C PHE A 7 -5.74 -6.74 5.37
N MET A 8 -4.53 -6.17 5.39
CA MET A 8 -3.43 -6.62 4.55
C MET A 8 -3.03 -8.07 4.86
N PHE A 9 -3.11 -8.48 6.13
CA PHE A 9 -2.85 -9.85 6.55
C PHE A 9 -3.89 -10.84 5.99
N LEU A 10 -5.19 -10.51 6.11
CA LEU A 10 -6.26 -11.32 5.53
C LEU A 10 -6.15 -11.42 4.00
N LEU A 11 -5.84 -10.30 3.34
CA LEU A 11 -5.60 -10.26 1.90
C LEU A 11 -4.43 -11.17 1.51
N CYS A 12 -3.32 -11.10 2.25
CA CYS A 12 -2.13 -11.90 1.98
C CYS A 12 -2.44 -13.41 2.04
N ILE A 13 -3.17 -13.85 3.07
CA ILE A 13 -3.59 -15.25 3.19
C ILE A 13 -4.42 -15.68 1.99
N TRP A 14 -5.39 -14.87 1.58
CA TRP A 14 -6.27 -15.17 0.44
C TRP A 14 -5.50 -15.26 -0.89
N VAL A 15 -4.63 -14.28 -1.15
CA VAL A 15 -3.80 -14.20 -2.37
C VAL A 15 -2.85 -15.38 -2.47
N VAL A 16 -2.16 -15.72 -1.38
CA VAL A 16 -1.22 -16.85 -1.34
C VAL A 16 -1.96 -18.17 -1.54
N ALA A 17 -3.12 -18.36 -0.90
CA ALA A 17 -3.92 -19.59 -1.06
C ALA A 17 -4.34 -19.81 -2.51
N PHE A 18 -4.91 -18.80 -3.17
CA PHE A 18 -5.28 -18.87 -4.57
C PHE A 18 -4.07 -19.06 -5.49
N GLY A 19 -2.99 -18.32 -5.24
CA GLY A 19 -1.79 -18.36 -6.06
C GLY A 19 -1.06 -19.70 -6.04
N VAL A 20 -0.92 -20.30 -4.86
CA VAL A 20 -0.35 -21.65 -4.70
C VAL A 20 -1.24 -22.70 -5.38
N ALA A 21 -2.56 -22.61 -5.22
CA ALA A 21 -3.50 -23.51 -5.89
C ALA A 21 -3.42 -23.38 -7.43
N LYS A 22 -3.43 -22.15 -7.97
CA LYS A 22 -3.27 -21.88 -9.40
C LYS A 22 -1.97 -22.47 -9.94
N GLN A 23 -0.85 -22.19 -9.25
CA GLN A 23 0.47 -22.65 -9.67
C GLN A 23 0.56 -24.17 -9.66
N GLY A 24 0.04 -24.83 -8.63
CA GLY A 24 0.07 -26.29 -8.48
C GLY A 24 -0.84 -27.03 -9.47
N ILE A 25 -1.95 -26.42 -9.90
CA ILE A 25 -2.85 -27.02 -10.89
C ILE A 25 -2.30 -26.87 -12.32
N LEU A 26 -1.79 -25.69 -12.68
CA LEU A 26 -1.47 -25.35 -14.06
C LEU A 26 -0.03 -25.72 -14.47
N ILE A 27 0.94 -25.58 -13.56
CA ILE A 27 2.37 -25.71 -13.88
C ILE A 27 2.93 -26.96 -13.23
N HIS A 28 3.54 -27.83 -14.04
CA HIS A 28 4.17 -29.03 -13.53
C HIS A 28 5.62 -28.78 -13.11
N ASN A 29 5.92 -29.05 -11.84
CA ASN A 29 7.25 -29.11 -11.24
C ASN A 29 8.23 -28.03 -11.75
N GLU A 30 8.08 -26.80 -11.26
CA GLU A 30 9.00 -25.70 -11.51
C GLU A 30 10.14 -25.72 -10.48
N ASP A 31 11.40 -25.85 -10.91
CA ASP A 31 12.54 -25.89 -10.00
C ASP A 31 13.04 -24.47 -9.61
N ARG A 32 12.61 -23.45 -10.36
CA ARG A 32 13.07 -22.07 -10.22
C ARG A 32 12.23 -21.32 -9.19
N LEU A 33 12.81 -21.12 -8.00
CA LEU A 33 12.15 -20.41 -6.89
C LEU A 33 11.65 -19.01 -7.28
N ASP A 34 12.40 -18.24 -8.06
CA ASP A 34 12.00 -16.90 -8.48
C ASP A 34 10.68 -16.89 -9.27
N TRP A 35 10.47 -17.90 -10.11
CA TRP A 35 9.23 -18.03 -10.91
C TRP A 35 8.08 -18.59 -10.10
N ILE A 36 8.36 -19.48 -9.14
CA ILE A 36 7.36 -19.96 -8.20
C ILE A 36 6.82 -18.79 -7.38
N VAL A 37 7.69 -17.95 -6.80
CA VAL A 37 7.27 -16.79 -6.01
C VAL A 37 6.53 -15.77 -6.87
N ARG A 38 7.01 -15.51 -8.09
CA ARG A 38 6.34 -14.60 -9.03
C ARG A 38 4.96 -15.10 -9.44
N GLY A 39 4.82 -16.38 -9.75
CA GLY A 39 3.54 -17.00 -10.16
C GLY A 39 2.55 -17.21 -9.02
N ALA A 40 3.04 -17.50 -7.81
CA ALA A 40 2.21 -17.80 -6.65
C ALA A 40 1.84 -16.57 -5.81
N ILE A 41 2.59 -15.47 -5.86
CA ILE A 41 2.31 -14.27 -5.05
C ILE A 41 2.06 -13.06 -5.95
N TYR A 42 3.02 -12.73 -6.82
CA TYR A 42 3.01 -11.47 -7.56
C TYR A 42 1.91 -11.42 -8.62
N GLU A 43 1.74 -12.47 -9.42
CA GLU A 43 0.68 -12.56 -10.42
C GLU A 43 -0.73 -12.49 -9.80
N PRO A 44 -1.10 -13.34 -8.81
CA PRO A 44 -2.38 -13.25 -8.10
C PRO A 44 -2.69 -11.89 -7.50
N TYR A 45 -1.68 -11.21 -6.95
CA TYR A 45 -1.82 -9.86 -6.42
C TYR A 45 -2.16 -8.84 -7.53
N LEU A 46 -1.50 -8.93 -8.68
CA LEU A 46 -1.79 -8.05 -9.82
C LEU A 46 -3.17 -8.30 -10.46
N ILE A 47 -3.66 -9.54 -10.42
CA ILE A 47 -4.99 -9.90 -10.91
C ILE A 47 -6.09 -9.13 -10.18
N ILE A 48 -5.92 -8.88 -8.87
CA ILE A 48 -6.86 -8.08 -8.08
C ILE A 48 -6.99 -6.65 -8.63
N PHE A 49 -5.89 -6.06 -9.10
CA PHE A 49 -5.88 -4.72 -9.68
C PHE A 49 -6.26 -4.70 -11.16
N GLY A 50 -6.69 -5.84 -11.73
CA GLY A 50 -7.18 -5.93 -13.10
C GLY A 50 -6.13 -6.30 -14.14
N ASN A 51 -4.91 -6.69 -13.74
CA ASN A 51 -3.92 -7.20 -14.68
C ASN A 51 -4.08 -8.72 -14.84
N MET A 52 -4.78 -9.13 -15.89
CA MET A 52 -5.12 -10.52 -16.18
C MET A 52 -4.05 -11.18 -17.06
N PRO A 53 -3.46 -12.33 -16.67
CA PRO A 53 -2.47 -13.00 -17.50
C PRO A 53 -3.13 -13.66 -18.71
N SER A 54 -2.46 -13.55 -19.87
CA SER A 54 -2.86 -14.16 -21.15
C SER A 54 -2.85 -15.70 -21.15
N ASN A 55 -2.29 -16.32 -20.10
CA ASN A 55 -2.14 -17.78 -20.00
C ASN A 55 -3.42 -18.50 -19.54
N ILE A 56 -4.47 -17.77 -19.20
CA ILE A 56 -5.74 -18.31 -18.67
C ILE A 56 -6.83 -18.39 -19.76
N ASP A 57 -6.65 -17.66 -20.86
CA ASP A 57 -7.60 -17.60 -21.97
C ASP A 57 -6.96 -18.20 -23.23
N ASN A 58 -7.55 -19.27 -23.80
CA ASN A 58 -6.95 -19.92 -24.97
C ASN A 58 -7.00 -19.06 -26.23
N ALA A 59 -7.86 -18.03 -26.29
CA ALA A 59 -7.85 -17.09 -27.40
C ALA A 59 -6.56 -16.24 -27.44
N LEU A 60 -5.89 -16.07 -26.31
CA LEU A 60 -4.68 -15.26 -26.13
C LEU A 60 -3.43 -16.09 -25.77
N PHE A 61 -3.55 -17.42 -25.75
CA PHE A 61 -2.44 -18.31 -25.44
C PHE A 61 -1.42 -18.37 -26.60
N ASP A 62 -0.31 -17.63 -26.46
CA ASP A 62 0.83 -17.74 -27.37
C ASP A 62 1.86 -18.74 -26.84
N ARG A 63 1.99 -19.87 -27.54
CA ARG A 63 3.00 -20.88 -27.23
C ARG A 63 4.44 -20.34 -27.27
N LYS A 64 4.72 -19.29 -28.06
CA LYS A 64 6.07 -18.70 -28.16
C LYS A 64 6.45 -17.88 -26.94
N ALA A 65 5.47 -17.48 -26.13
CA ALA A 65 5.67 -16.69 -24.92
C ALA A 65 6.10 -17.54 -23.71
N CYS A 66 6.01 -18.88 -23.79
CA CYS A 66 6.38 -19.78 -22.70
C CYS A 66 7.41 -20.85 -23.13
N SER A 67 8.10 -21.44 -22.15
CA SER A 67 9.08 -22.52 -22.36
C SER A 67 8.58 -23.83 -21.74
N VAL A 68 8.61 -24.95 -22.48
CA VAL A 68 8.09 -26.24 -21.98
C VAL A 68 8.96 -26.80 -20.83
N ASN A 69 10.29 -26.70 -20.97
CA ASN A 69 11.25 -27.21 -19.98
C ASN A 69 11.83 -26.12 -19.06
N GLY A 70 11.40 -24.86 -19.20
CA GLY A 70 11.98 -23.75 -18.44
C GLY A 70 13.45 -23.45 -18.79
N THR A 71 13.91 -23.86 -19.97
CA THR A 71 15.30 -23.68 -20.44
C THR A 71 15.65 -22.23 -20.77
N GLU A 72 14.65 -21.39 -21.04
CA GLU A 72 14.86 -19.97 -21.30
C GLU A 72 14.67 -19.14 -20.01
N PRO A 73 15.67 -18.36 -19.56
CA PRO A 73 15.60 -17.66 -18.29
C PRO A 73 14.55 -16.53 -18.27
N GLN A 74 14.20 -15.98 -19.44
CA GLN A 74 13.30 -14.81 -19.55
C GLN A 74 11.82 -15.18 -19.69
N LYS A 75 11.50 -16.46 -19.91
CA LYS A 75 10.12 -16.92 -20.18
C LYS A 75 9.57 -17.76 -19.02
N PRO A 76 8.26 -17.66 -18.74
CA PRO A 76 7.59 -18.57 -17.82
C PRO A 76 7.53 -19.99 -18.41
N LYS A 77 7.34 -20.98 -17.54
CA LYS A 77 7.05 -22.34 -17.95
C LYS A 77 5.63 -22.46 -18.48
N CYS A 78 5.45 -23.24 -19.54
CA CYS A 78 4.12 -23.47 -20.11
C CYS A 78 3.25 -24.29 -19.14
N PRO A 79 1.91 -24.09 -19.17
CA PRO A 79 1.00 -24.99 -18.48
C PRO A 79 1.10 -26.42 -19.05
N ILE A 80 0.59 -27.40 -18.31
CA ILE A 80 0.52 -28.78 -18.79
C ILE A 80 -0.31 -28.80 -20.08
N LEU A 81 0.26 -29.33 -21.17
CA LEU A 81 -0.36 -29.37 -22.49
C LEU A 81 -0.77 -30.81 -22.85
N ASN A 82 -1.91 -30.98 -23.51
CA ASN A 82 -2.36 -32.23 -24.12
C ASN A 82 -1.69 -32.45 -25.50
N GLU A 83 -1.97 -33.59 -26.14
CA GLU A 83 -1.43 -33.95 -27.48
C GLU A 83 -1.71 -32.87 -28.55
N ASP A 84 -2.86 -32.21 -28.46
CA ASP A 84 -3.28 -31.12 -29.35
C ASP A 84 -2.63 -29.76 -29.05
N GLN A 85 -1.62 -29.72 -28.16
CA GLN A 85 -0.89 -28.50 -27.78
C GLN A 85 -1.77 -27.42 -27.12
N MET A 86 -2.89 -27.83 -26.53
CA MET A 86 -3.79 -27.02 -25.69
C MET A 86 -3.59 -27.36 -24.21
N PRO A 87 -3.89 -26.43 -23.28
CA PRO A 87 -3.80 -26.73 -21.85
C PRO A 87 -4.68 -27.93 -21.48
N ALA A 88 -4.13 -28.83 -20.66
CA ALA A 88 -4.81 -30.03 -20.20
C ALA A 88 -5.98 -29.73 -19.25
N PHE A 89 -5.91 -28.58 -18.57
CA PHE A 89 -6.95 -28.13 -17.66
C PHE A 89 -8.03 -27.34 -18.41
N PRO A 90 -9.33 -27.57 -18.15
CA PRO A 90 -10.39 -26.88 -18.88
C PRO A 90 -10.43 -25.37 -18.57
N GLU A 91 -10.45 -24.54 -19.62
CA GLU A 91 -10.47 -23.08 -19.48
C GLU A 91 -11.66 -22.55 -18.68
N TRP A 92 -12.86 -23.08 -18.96
CA TRP A 92 -14.09 -22.65 -18.30
C TRP A 92 -13.99 -22.80 -16.77
N LEU A 93 -13.26 -23.82 -16.31
CA LEU A 93 -13.04 -24.06 -14.90
C LEU A 93 -12.05 -23.04 -14.32
N THR A 94 -10.98 -22.71 -15.04
CA THR A 94 -10.04 -21.65 -14.64
C THR A 94 -10.72 -20.28 -14.59
N ILE A 95 -11.59 -19.97 -15.55
CA ILE A 95 -12.39 -18.73 -15.58
C ILE A 95 -13.35 -18.69 -14.39
N ILE A 96 -14.06 -19.78 -14.09
CA ILE A 96 -14.93 -19.84 -12.91
C ILE A 96 -14.12 -19.63 -11.62
N LEU A 97 -12.98 -20.29 -11.48
CA LEU A 97 -12.10 -20.14 -10.30
C LEU A 97 -11.63 -18.70 -10.14
N LEU A 98 -11.26 -18.04 -11.24
CA LEU A 98 -10.88 -16.63 -11.26
C LEU A 98 -12.05 -15.72 -10.88
N CYS A 99 -13.25 -15.95 -11.44
CA CYS A 99 -14.44 -15.17 -11.09
C CYS A 99 -14.78 -15.28 -9.60
N VAL A 100 -14.71 -16.49 -9.04
CA VAL A 100 -14.91 -16.72 -7.60
C VAL A 100 -13.81 -16.00 -6.80
N TYR A 101 -12.55 -16.12 -7.21
CA TYR A 101 -11.43 -15.41 -6.59
C TYR A 101 -11.64 -13.90 -6.56
N LEU A 102 -11.99 -13.30 -7.71
CA LEU A 102 -12.26 -11.87 -7.84
C LEU A 102 -13.51 -11.44 -7.08
N LEU A 103 -14.55 -12.27 -7.02
CA LEU A 103 -15.76 -11.97 -6.25
C LEU A 103 -15.43 -11.87 -4.76
N PHE A 104 -14.76 -12.88 -4.21
CA PHE A 104 -14.32 -12.87 -2.81
C PHE A 104 -13.32 -11.76 -2.56
N ALA A 105 -12.35 -11.55 -3.46
CA ALA A 105 -11.40 -10.46 -3.33
C ALA A 105 -12.13 -9.11 -3.30
N ASN A 106 -13.08 -8.83 -4.19
CA ASN A 106 -13.83 -7.57 -4.17
C ASN A 106 -14.72 -7.40 -2.93
N ILE A 107 -15.39 -8.47 -2.48
CA ILE A 107 -16.18 -8.45 -1.24
C ILE A 107 -15.27 -8.20 -0.03
N LEU A 108 -14.10 -8.86 0.04
CA LEU A 108 -13.13 -8.70 1.12
C LEU A 108 -12.44 -7.34 1.07
N LEU A 109 -12.05 -6.89 -0.13
CA LEU A 109 -11.25 -5.68 -0.35
C LEU A 109 -12.04 -4.41 -0.12
N LEU A 110 -13.18 -4.24 -0.78
CA LEU A 110 -13.88 -2.96 -0.76
C LEU A 110 -14.84 -2.86 0.41
N ASN A 111 -15.66 -3.89 0.67
CA ASN A 111 -16.71 -3.77 1.69
C ASN A 111 -16.14 -3.68 3.11
N LEU A 112 -15.10 -4.46 3.42
CA LEU A 112 -14.48 -4.42 4.75
C LEU A 112 -13.62 -3.17 4.94
N LEU A 113 -12.83 -2.78 3.92
CA LEU A 113 -11.96 -1.61 4.01
C LEU A 113 -12.76 -0.31 4.13
N ILE A 114 -13.83 -0.16 3.35
CA ILE A 114 -14.72 0.99 3.44
C ILE A 114 -15.39 1.05 4.82
N ALA A 115 -15.86 -0.09 5.36
CA ALA A 115 -16.48 -0.13 6.68
C ALA A 115 -15.52 0.32 7.79
N ILE A 116 -14.27 -0.16 7.76
CA ILE A 116 -13.23 0.21 8.74
C ILE A 116 -12.82 1.67 8.61
N PHE A 117 -12.61 2.17 7.39
CA PHE A 117 -12.28 3.58 7.18
C PHE A 117 -13.42 4.49 7.59
N ASN A 118 -14.67 4.10 7.32
CA ASN A 118 -15.82 4.89 7.76
C ASN A 118 -15.94 4.94 9.29
N TYR A 119 -15.76 3.78 9.96
CA TYR A 119 -15.78 3.72 11.43
C TYR A 119 -14.68 4.58 12.06
N THR A 120 -13.43 4.40 11.63
CA THR A 120 -12.29 5.17 12.15
C THR A 120 -12.38 6.66 11.79
N PHE A 121 -12.89 7.00 10.60
CA PHE A 121 -13.10 8.39 10.19
C PHE A 121 -14.15 9.06 11.07
N GLN A 122 -15.27 8.40 11.36
CA GLN A 122 -16.30 8.95 12.26
C GLN A 122 -15.73 9.18 13.68
N GLU A 123 -15.04 8.18 14.24
CA GLU A 123 -14.44 8.28 15.58
C GLU A 123 -13.40 9.41 15.69
N VAL A 124 -12.56 9.58 14.67
CA VAL A 124 -11.56 10.65 14.62
C VAL A 124 -12.22 12.01 14.41
N GLN A 125 -13.22 12.10 13.53
CA GLN A 125 -13.89 13.36 13.21
C GLN A 125 -14.58 13.96 14.45
N ASP A 126 -15.17 13.12 15.31
CA ASP A 126 -15.87 13.57 16.53
C ASP A 126 -14.95 14.30 17.54
N ASN A 127 -13.63 14.05 17.49
CA ASN A 127 -12.64 14.70 18.37
C ASN A 127 -11.70 15.68 17.65
N THR A 128 -11.81 15.80 16.33
CA THR A 128 -10.85 16.55 15.50
C THR A 128 -10.89 18.05 15.79
N ASP A 129 -12.06 18.62 16.07
CA ASP A 129 -12.19 20.06 16.31
C ASP A 129 -11.41 20.52 17.56
N THR A 130 -11.45 19.74 18.64
CA THR A 130 -10.74 20.06 19.89
C THR A 130 -9.23 19.89 19.71
N ILE A 131 -8.81 18.80 19.07
CA ILE A 131 -7.40 18.52 18.77
C ILE A 131 -6.82 19.60 17.85
N TRP A 132 -7.56 19.98 16.80
CA TRP A 132 -7.14 21.02 15.88
C TRP A 132 -6.97 22.38 16.57
N LYS A 133 -7.92 22.75 17.45
CA LYS A 133 -7.81 23.99 18.24
C LYS A 133 -6.59 23.98 19.15
N PHE A 134 -6.28 22.84 19.79
CA PHE A 134 -5.10 22.69 20.64
C PHE A 134 -3.80 22.81 19.84
N GLN A 135 -3.67 22.05 18.75
CA GLN A 135 -2.50 22.10 17.86
C GLN A 135 -2.30 23.49 17.25
N ARG A 136 -3.39 24.16 16.86
CA ARG A 136 -3.35 25.53 16.34
C ARG A 136 -2.81 26.51 17.38
N TYR A 137 -3.21 26.39 18.65
CA TYR A 137 -2.71 27.25 19.70
C TYR A 137 -1.19 27.08 19.89
N GLU A 138 -0.70 25.83 19.94
CA GLU A 138 0.74 25.56 20.05
C GLU A 138 1.51 26.15 18.87
N LEU A 139 0.98 25.98 17.65
CA LEU A 139 1.59 26.54 16.45
C LEU A 139 1.66 28.07 16.50
N ILE A 140 0.56 28.75 16.90
CA ILE A 140 0.52 30.21 17.02
C ILE A 140 1.50 30.70 18.09
N LYS A 141 1.57 30.02 19.24
CA LYS A 141 2.51 30.34 20.32
C LYS A 141 3.96 30.24 19.83
N GLU A 142 4.27 29.20 19.07
CA GLU A 142 5.59 29.01 18.49
C GLU A 142 5.92 30.14 17.51
N TYR A 143 5.05 30.42 16.52
CA TYR A 143 5.29 31.50 15.54
C TYR A 143 5.39 32.88 16.18
N HIS A 144 4.60 33.17 17.22
CA HIS A 144 4.67 34.44 17.93
C HIS A 144 5.99 34.62 18.70
N SER A 145 6.60 33.52 19.17
CA SER A 145 7.88 33.56 19.89
C SER A 145 9.10 33.69 18.97
N ARG A 146 8.95 33.41 17.67
CA ARG A 146 10.05 33.49 16.70
C ARG A 146 10.32 34.93 16.24
N PRO A 147 11.59 35.30 15.99
CA PRO A 147 11.89 36.59 15.38
C PRO A 147 11.29 36.68 13.97
N ALA A 148 10.84 37.87 13.57
CA ALA A 148 10.12 38.10 12.30
C ALA A 148 10.97 37.89 11.02
N ALA A 149 12.27 37.60 11.16
CA ALA A 149 13.15 37.35 10.03
C ALA A 149 12.87 35.97 9.43
N PRO A 150 12.85 35.84 8.09
CA PRO A 150 12.68 34.54 7.45
C PRO A 150 13.85 33.60 7.80
N PRO A 151 13.68 32.27 7.70
CA PRO A 151 14.68 31.27 8.09
C PRO A 151 16.13 31.55 7.67
N PRO A 152 16.44 31.99 6.42
CA PRO A 152 17.81 32.29 6.02
C PRO A 152 18.46 33.49 6.74
N LEU A 153 17.67 34.45 7.26
CA LEU A 153 18.17 35.66 7.93
C LEU A 153 18.04 35.59 9.47
N ILE A 154 17.61 34.45 10.02
CA ILE A 154 17.29 34.31 11.44
C ILE A 154 18.54 34.45 12.34
N LEU A 155 19.72 34.03 11.86
CA LEU A 155 20.99 34.17 12.57
C LEU A 155 21.32 35.63 12.89
N LEU A 156 21.15 36.55 11.93
CA LEU A 156 21.38 37.98 12.14
C LEU A 156 20.41 38.57 13.18
N SER A 157 19.14 38.11 13.16
CA SER A 157 18.13 38.54 14.14
C SER A 157 18.48 38.08 15.57
N HIS A 158 19.00 36.86 15.73
CA HIS A 158 19.44 36.34 17.03
C HIS A 158 20.70 37.05 17.54
N ILE A 159 21.66 37.37 16.66
CA ILE A 159 22.86 38.16 16.99
C ILE A 159 22.46 39.57 17.48
N PHE A 160 21.55 40.24 16.77
CA PHE A 160 21.05 41.57 17.16
C PHE A 160 20.32 41.55 18.51
N LEU A 161 19.48 40.54 18.75
CA LEU A 161 18.79 40.33 20.04
C LEU A 161 19.79 40.06 21.18
N PHE A 162 20.85 39.28 20.92
CA PHE A 162 21.89 38.98 21.89
C PHE A 162 22.71 40.22 22.27
N ILE A 163 23.17 41.00 21.28
CA ILE A 163 23.89 42.27 21.50
C ILE A 163 23.00 43.25 22.27
N ARG A 164 21.73 43.38 21.88
CA ARG A 164 20.75 44.24 22.56
C ARG A 164 20.53 43.81 24.02
N ARG A 165 20.57 42.51 24.33
CA ARG A 165 20.38 42.02 25.71
C ARG A 165 21.61 42.29 26.60
N ILE A 166 22.82 42.13 26.07
CA ILE A 166 24.07 42.40 26.81
C ILE A 166 24.32 43.90 27.02
N VAL A 167 24.15 44.71 25.96
CA VAL A 167 24.53 46.13 25.98
C VAL A 167 23.43 47.02 26.58
N LEU A 168 22.17 46.78 26.24
CA LEU A 168 21.06 47.65 26.66
C LEU A 168 20.33 47.14 27.92
N LYS A 169 20.72 45.99 28.50
CA LYS A 169 20.10 45.32 29.66
C LYS A 169 18.56 45.31 29.63
N ARG A 170 17.94 45.31 28.43
CA ARG A 170 16.48 45.31 28.32
C ARG A 170 15.95 43.94 28.72
N PRO A 171 14.97 43.86 29.65
CA PRO A 171 14.37 42.59 30.00
C PRO A 171 13.69 41.97 28.77
N PRO A 172 13.62 40.62 28.68
CA PRO A 172 12.76 39.97 27.70
C PRO A 172 11.36 40.57 27.79
N ASN A 173 10.71 40.76 26.64
CA ASN A 173 9.29 41.10 26.63
C ASN A 173 8.56 39.88 27.20
N SER A 174 8.25 39.90 28.49
CA SER A 174 7.56 38.81 29.16
C SER A 174 6.13 38.81 28.65
N TYR A 175 5.83 37.89 27.74
CA TYR A 175 4.48 37.68 27.27
C TYR A 175 3.61 37.26 28.46
N ARG A 176 2.48 37.94 28.68
CA ARG A 176 1.49 37.50 29.67
C ARG A 176 1.00 36.11 29.26
N THR A 177 1.37 35.08 30.01
CA THR A 177 0.74 33.77 29.92
C THR A 177 -0.75 33.97 30.18
N PHE A 178 -1.59 33.65 29.21
CA PHE A 178 -3.03 33.52 29.42
C PHE A 178 -3.21 32.43 30.49
N SER A 179 -3.56 32.82 31.72
CA SER A 179 -3.94 31.86 32.75
C SER A 179 -5.30 31.28 32.37
N GLU A 180 -5.40 29.96 32.35
CA GLU A 180 -6.65 29.22 32.19
C GLU A 180 -7.66 29.70 33.24
N SER A 181 -8.86 30.04 32.77
CA SER A 181 -10.06 30.35 33.56
C SER A 181 -11.13 29.33 33.25
#